data_AF-A0A1H5GMW4-F1
#
_entry.id   AF-A0A1H5GMW4-F1
#
_cell.length_a   1.000
_cell.length_b   1.000
_cell.length_c   1.000
_cell.angle_alpha   90.00
_cell.angle_beta   90.00
_cell.angle_gamma   90.00
#
_symmetry.space_group_name_H-M   'P 1'
#
loop_
_entity.id
_entity.type
_entity.pdbx_description
1 polymer ?
#
loop_
_entity_poly.entity_id
_entity_poly.type
_entity_poly.pdbx_seq_one_letter_code
_entity_poly.pdbx_strand_id
1 'polypeptide(L)'
;MDSAVTTPAPALDKPLMHYGKRTLDRIAPDAVQPDYRLLDLSPLTPHIGAEIEGVDLSRPIGEELAEEIRQALLEWKVIFFRNQHAFDPRSQLAFSALWGEPEPNPFFPKGDSVGVSRLAKDATAVGTENIWHSDHSFMAAPALGSVLRAVEVPAAGGDTMWADMAAAYDNLTDSMKARIAGLTAEHDWLPSWGSLMTEAQIAAHRANLPAVEHPVVVRHPRTGRELLYVNEPFTTRIVGLPDAESRELLDELVLQARIPEYQVRFRWQPGSVAVWDNIATQHYAISDYFPQRRVMERIAIAGVPLS
;
A
#
# COMPACT_ATOMS: atom_id res chain seq x y z
N MET A 1 3.08 -29.42 42.77
CA MET A 1 4.01 -28.27 42.66
C MET A 1 3.94 -27.82 41.22
N ASP A 2 2.99 -26.95 40.90
CA ASP A 2 2.91 -26.32 39.58
C ASP A 2 3.99 -25.25 39.50
N SER A 3 5.10 -25.54 38.85
CA SER A 3 6.04 -24.49 38.46
C SER A 3 5.37 -23.73 37.33
N ALA A 4 4.82 -22.56 37.64
CA ALA A 4 4.41 -21.59 36.64
C ALA A 4 5.59 -21.41 35.67
N VAL A 5 5.38 -21.78 34.40
CA VAL A 5 6.37 -21.56 33.35
C VAL A 5 6.51 -20.05 33.23
N THR A 6 7.58 -19.51 33.81
CA THR A 6 7.94 -18.11 33.67
C THR A 6 8.12 -17.81 32.20
N THR A 7 7.36 -16.85 31.67
CA THR A 7 7.51 -16.38 30.29
C THR A 7 8.98 -16.04 30.06
N PRO A 8 9.66 -16.64 29.07
CA PRO A 8 11.08 -16.39 28.85
C PRO A 8 11.35 -14.90 28.61
N ALA A 9 12.22 -14.30 29.40
CA ALA A 9 12.72 -12.95 29.14
C ALA A 9 13.83 -13.01 28.07
N PRO A 10 13.85 -12.09 27.08
CA PRO A 10 14.93 -12.02 26.11
C PRO A 10 16.29 -11.86 26.81
N ALA A 11 17.29 -12.66 26.41
CA ALA A 11 18.66 -12.53 26.92
C ALA A 11 19.36 -11.24 26.48
N LEU A 12 18.78 -10.52 25.50
CA LEU A 12 19.27 -9.25 24.98
C LEU A 12 18.10 -8.28 24.90
N ASP A 13 18.23 -7.12 25.55
CA ASP A 13 17.33 -5.99 25.40
C ASP A 13 17.69 -5.22 24.13
N LYS A 14 17.20 -5.73 22.99
CA LYS A 14 17.29 -5.07 21.69
C LYS A 14 15.87 -4.73 21.26
N PRO A 15 15.44 -3.46 21.36
CA PRO A 15 14.04 -3.07 21.11
C PRO A 15 13.56 -3.44 19.70
N LEU A 16 14.47 -3.48 18.72
CA LEU A 16 14.18 -3.87 17.33
C LEU A 16 14.29 -5.39 17.06
N MET A 17 14.65 -6.20 18.06
CA MET A 17 14.79 -7.65 17.91
C MET A 17 13.45 -8.32 18.19
N HIS A 18 12.74 -8.66 17.12
CA HIS A 18 11.48 -9.36 17.24
C HIS A 18 11.65 -10.86 16.97
N TYR A 19 11.26 -11.70 17.92
CA TYR A 19 11.13 -13.14 17.74
C TYR A 19 9.83 -13.62 18.39
N GLY A 20 9.24 -14.68 17.83
CA GLY A 20 8.05 -15.31 18.40
C GLY A 20 6.81 -15.20 17.53
N LYS A 21 5.66 -15.51 18.13
CA LYS A 21 4.37 -15.56 17.44
C LYS A 21 3.98 -14.16 16.95
N ARG A 22 3.43 -14.09 15.74
CA ARG A 22 2.76 -12.91 15.20
C ARG A 22 1.25 -13.11 15.16
N THR A 23 0.52 -12.01 15.35
CA THR A 23 -0.91 -11.93 15.06
C THR A 23 -1.08 -11.52 13.61
N LEU A 24 -1.65 -12.40 12.78
CA LEU A 24 -1.80 -12.19 11.33
C LEU A 24 -3.27 -12.31 10.96
N ASP A 25 -4.09 -11.44 11.56
CA ASP A 25 -5.52 -11.46 11.30
C ASP A 25 -5.82 -10.88 9.92
N ARG A 26 -6.58 -11.64 9.14
CA ARG A 26 -6.95 -11.27 7.78
C ARG A 26 -8.02 -10.17 7.76
N ILE A 27 -8.99 -10.23 8.67
CA ILE A 27 -10.09 -9.28 8.79
C ILE A 27 -10.14 -8.68 10.20
N ALA A 28 -10.94 -7.63 10.39
CA ALA A 28 -11.15 -7.07 11.73
C ALA A 28 -11.75 -8.12 12.69
N PRO A 29 -11.48 -8.07 14.01
CA PRO A 29 -11.88 -9.11 14.97
C PRO A 29 -13.37 -9.50 14.96
N ASP A 30 -14.25 -8.54 14.66
CA ASP A 30 -15.71 -8.72 14.65
C ASP A 30 -16.31 -8.75 13.22
N ALA A 31 -15.46 -8.79 12.19
CA ALA A 31 -15.93 -8.82 10.81
C ALA A 31 -16.49 -10.20 10.45
N VAL A 32 -17.58 -10.19 9.68
CA VAL A 32 -18.16 -11.42 9.11
C VAL A 32 -17.20 -11.94 8.04
N GLN A 33 -16.92 -13.24 8.09
CA GLN A 33 -16.12 -13.90 7.05
C GLN A 33 -16.85 -13.80 5.70
N PRO A 34 -16.21 -13.26 4.65
CA PRO A 34 -16.82 -13.22 3.32
C PRO A 34 -17.10 -14.62 2.77
N ASP A 35 -18.21 -14.75 2.04
CA ASP A 35 -18.60 -15.95 1.30
C ASP A 35 -18.53 -15.60 -0.19
N TYR A 36 -17.61 -16.22 -0.91
CA TYR A 36 -17.39 -16.01 -2.34
C TYR A 36 -18.10 -17.12 -3.14
N ARG A 37 -18.98 -16.73 -4.05
CA ARG A 37 -19.79 -17.64 -4.87
C ARG A 37 -19.51 -17.51 -6.35
N LEU A 38 -19.03 -16.35 -6.77
CA LEU A 38 -18.74 -16.00 -8.16
C LEU A 38 -17.24 -15.99 -8.46
N LEU A 39 -16.41 -15.85 -7.42
CA LEU A 39 -14.95 -15.80 -7.53
C LEU A 39 -14.28 -17.06 -6.95
N ASP A 40 -13.25 -17.53 -7.65
CA ASP A 40 -12.31 -18.49 -7.10
C ASP A 40 -11.09 -17.73 -6.55
N LEU A 41 -10.84 -17.84 -5.24
CA LEU A 41 -9.72 -17.18 -4.56
C LEU A 41 -8.62 -18.17 -4.20
N SER A 42 -7.40 -17.83 -4.59
CA SER A 42 -6.17 -18.54 -4.22
C SER A 42 -5.27 -17.64 -3.37
N PRO A 43 -5.30 -17.77 -2.03
CA PRO A 43 -4.45 -16.98 -1.13
C PRO A 43 -2.96 -17.19 -1.42
N LEU A 44 -2.20 -16.10 -1.50
CA LEU A 44 -0.73 -16.14 -1.60
C LEU A 44 -0.06 -16.21 -0.22
N THR A 45 -0.74 -15.70 0.81
CA THR A 45 -0.36 -15.85 2.21
C THR A 45 -1.62 -16.08 3.06
N PRO A 46 -1.51 -16.39 4.36
CA PRO A 46 -2.68 -16.55 5.22
C PRO A 46 -3.49 -15.28 5.49
N HIS A 47 -2.95 -14.07 5.27
CA HIS A 47 -3.58 -12.81 5.75
C HIS A 47 -3.58 -11.63 4.77
N ILE A 48 -2.74 -11.66 3.72
CA ILE A 48 -2.62 -10.62 2.69
C ILE A 48 -2.33 -11.26 1.32
N GLY A 49 -2.96 -10.75 0.27
CA GLY A 49 -2.71 -11.20 -1.09
C GLY A 49 -3.51 -12.45 -1.49
N ALA A 50 -4.33 -12.32 -2.52
CA ALA A 50 -4.98 -13.45 -3.18
C ALA A 50 -4.98 -13.28 -4.70
N GLU A 51 -4.72 -14.38 -5.42
CA GLU A 51 -5.02 -14.45 -6.86
C GLU A 51 -6.50 -14.80 -7.04
N ILE A 52 -7.18 -14.10 -7.96
CA ILE A 52 -8.59 -14.27 -8.27
C ILE A 52 -8.72 -14.81 -9.69
N GLU A 53 -9.51 -15.88 -9.83
CA GLU A 53 -9.88 -16.50 -11.09
C GLU A 53 -11.40 -16.43 -11.32
N GLY A 54 -11.86 -16.88 -12.50
CA GLY A 54 -13.28 -16.90 -12.84
C GLY A 54 -13.85 -15.60 -13.42
N VAL A 55 -13.04 -14.55 -13.58
CA VAL A 55 -13.46 -13.25 -14.12
C VAL A 55 -12.62 -12.74 -15.30
N ASP A 56 -13.30 -12.18 -16.31
CA ASP A 56 -12.71 -11.44 -17.44
C ASP A 56 -12.91 -9.94 -17.20
N LEU A 57 -11.83 -9.24 -16.82
CA LEU A 57 -11.86 -7.82 -16.48
C LEU A 57 -12.07 -6.90 -17.69
N SER A 58 -12.00 -7.42 -18.92
CA SER A 58 -12.28 -6.65 -20.14
C SER A 58 -13.79 -6.53 -20.44
N ARG A 59 -14.63 -7.22 -19.67
CA ARG A 59 -16.09 -7.23 -19.86
C ARG A 59 -16.79 -6.40 -18.79
N PRO A 60 -18.03 -5.95 -19.04
CA PRO A 60 -18.87 -5.36 -18.00
C PRO A 60 -19.03 -6.31 -16.81
N ILE A 61 -18.80 -5.78 -15.60
CA ILE A 61 -18.96 -6.50 -14.34
C ILE A 61 -20.31 -6.14 -13.74
N GLY A 62 -21.15 -7.15 -13.47
CA GLY A 62 -22.43 -6.97 -12.78
C GLY A 62 -22.24 -6.71 -11.28
N GLU A 63 -23.26 -6.14 -10.64
CA GLU A 63 -23.16 -5.67 -9.25
C GLU A 63 -22.80 -6.77 -8.24
N GLU A 64 -23.35 -7.99 -8.39
CA GLU A 64 -23.05 -9.11 -7.48
C GLU A 64 -21.56 -9.48 -7.52
N LEU A 65 -20.97 -9.52 -8.72
CA LEU A 65 -19.55 -9.80 -8.91
C LEU A 65 -18.68 -8.62 -8.46
N ALA A 66 -19.12 -7.37 -8.72
CA ALA A 66 -18.44 -6.18 -8.24
C ALA A 66 -18.34 -6.17 -6.72
N GLU A 67 -19.39 -6.60 -6.02
CA GLU A 67 -19.40 -6.69 -4.58
C GLU A 67 -18.42 -7.73 -4.06
N GLU A 68 -18.39 -8.94 -4.63
CA GLU A 68 -17.38 -9.93 -4.25
C GLU A 68 -15.95 -9.43 -4.49
N ILE A 69 -15.69 -8.71 -5.59
CA ILE A 69 -14.37 -8.11 -5.87
C ILE A 69 -14.01 -7.04 -4.84
N ARG A 70 -14.97 -6.18 -4.45
CA ARG A 70 -14.75 -5.17 -3.40
C ARG A 70 -14.47 -5.83 -2.05
N GLN A 71 -15.24 -6.84 -1.67
CA GLN A 71 -15.02 -7.60 -0.43
C GLN A 71 -13.66 -8.29 -0.43
N ALA A 72 -13.27 -8.90 -1.56
CA ALA A 72 -11.95 -9.52 -1.72
C ALA A 72 -10.82 -8.52 -1.51
N LEU A 73 -10.94 -7.30 -2.02
CA LEU A 73 -9.95 -6.25 -1.78
C LEU A 73 -9.86 -5.89 -0.30
N LEU A 74 -10.99 -5.72 0.39
CA LEU A 74 -10.99 -5.35 1.81
C LEU A 74 -10.45 -6.47 2.72
N GLU A 75 -10.71 -7.73 2.38
CA GLU A 75 -10.21 -8.90 3.11
C GLU A 75 -8.71 -9.12 2.86
N TRP A 76 -8.31 -9.18 1.59
CA TRP A 76 -6.96 -9.57 1.18
C TRP A 76 -6.00 -8.41 1.00
N LYS A 77 -6.51 -7.16 1.03
CA LYS A 77 -5.80 -5.87 0.94
C LYS A 77 -5.12 -5.63 -0.39
N VAL A 78 -4.66 -6.67 -1.06
CA VAL A 78 -4.22 -6.68 -2.44
C VAL A 78 -4.72 -7.95 -3.11
N ILE A 79 -5.26 -7.79 -4.31
CA ILE A 79 -5.80 -8.88 -5.12
C ILE A 79 -5.17 -8.83 -6.51
N PHE A 80 -4.97 -10.01 -7.09
CA PHE A 80 -4.25 -10.19 -8.33
C PHE A 80 -5.10 -10.97 -9.33
N PHE A 81 -5.02 -10.60 -10.60
CA PHE A 81 -5.68 -11.30 -11.69
C PHE A 81 -4.63 -11.68 -12.73
N ARG A 82 -4.66 -12.94 -13.16
CA ARG A 82 -3.77 -13.47 -14.20
C ARG A 82 -4.51 -13.53 -15.54
N ASN A 83 -3.73 -13.66 -16.62
CA ASN A 83 -4.23 -13.94 -17.97
C ASN A 83 -5.22 -12.91 -18.54
N GLN A 84 -5.20 -11.66 -18.06
CA GLN A 84 -6.07 -10.57 -18.49
C GLN A 84 -5.54 -9.89 -19.76
N HIS A 85 -5.32 -10.66 -20.83
CA HIS A 85 -4.66 -10.16 -22.05
C HIS A 85 -5.51 -9.18 -22.87
N ALA A 86 -6.83 -9.24 -22.73
CA ALA A 86 -7.77 -8.31 -23.37
C ALA A 86 -8.03 -7.04 -22.54
N PHE A 87 -7.49 -6.95 -21.32
CA PHE A 87 -7.68 -5.81 -20.44
C PHE A 87 -6.83 -4.62 -20.92
N ASP A 88 -7.48 -3.61 -21.46
CA ASP A 88 -6.88 -2.42 -22.08
C ASP A 88 -7.09 -1.17 -21.19
N PRO A 89 -6.56 0.02 -21.56
CA PRO A 89 -6.71 1.23 -20.73
C PRO A 89 -8.17 1.63 -20.50
N ARG A 90 -9.07 1.35 -21.45
CA ARG A 90 -10.50 1.65 -21.33
C ARG A 90 -11.17 0.73 -20.31
N SER A 91 -10.87 -0.56 -20.38
CA SER A 91 -11.34 -1.56 -19.42
C SER A 91 -10.76 -1.32 -18.04
N GLN A 92 -9.50 -0.86 -17.96
CA GLN A 92 -8.86 -0.45 -16.70
C GLN A 92 -9.59 0.71 -16.03
N LEU A 93 -9.96 1.75 -16.80
CA LEU A 93 -10.75 2.87 -16.30
C LEU A 93 -12.14 2.42 -15.82
N ALA A 94 -12.83 1.58 -16.61
CA ALA A 94 -14.13 1.02 -16.22
C ALA A 94 -14.03 0.16 -14.95
N PHE A 95 -12.96 -0.61 -14.80
CA PHE A 95 -12.72 -1.44 -13.63
C PHE A 95 -12.37 -0.61 -12.39
N SER A 96 -11.57 0.45 -12.50
CA SER A 96 -11.27 1.34 -11.37
C SER A 96 -12.52 2.01 -10.80
N ALA A 97 -13.55 2.23 -11.64
CA ALA A 97 -14.81 2.84 -11.23
C ALA A 97 -15.61 1.99 -10.21
N LEU A 98 -15.25 0.71 -10.00
CA LEU A 98 -15.83 -0.10 -8.93
C LEU A 98 -15.60 0.49 -7.54
N TRP A 99 -14.51 1.26 -7.36
CA TRP A 99 -14.11 1.83 -6.07
C TRP A 99 -14.26 3.35 -6.00
N GLY A 100 -14.22 4.04 -7.13
CA GLY A 100 -14.41 5.48 -7.18
C GLY A 100 -13.85 6.13 -8.44
N GLU A 101 -13.89 7.45 -8.48
CA GLU A 101 -13.34 8.24 -9.57
C GLU A 101 -11.81 8.13 -9.65
N PRO A 102 -11.21 8.19 -10.84
CA PRO A 102 -9.76 8.18 -11.00
C PRO A 102 -9.13 9.47 -10.46
N GLU A 103 -8.05 9.32 -9.70
CA GLU A 103 -7.23 10.43 -9.19
C GLU A 103 -5.96 10.62 -10.05
N PRO A 104 -5.80 11.78 -10.71
CA PRO A 104 -4.57 12.04 -11.46
C PRO A 104 -3.39 12.30 -10.51
N ASN A 105 -2.22 11.74 -10.83
CA ASN A 105 -1.00 12.06 -10.09
C ASN A 105 -0.56 13.51 -10.39
N PRO A 106 -0.33 14.37 -9.37
CA PRO A 106 0.00 15.78 -9.58
C PRO A 106 1.39 16.03 -10.20
N PHE A 107 2.29 15.04 -10.16
CA PHE A 107 3.67 15.17 -10.65
C PHE A 107 3.91 14.48 -11.99
N PHE A 108 3.00 13.63 -12.45
CA PHE A 108 3.15 12.99 -13.76
C PHE A 108 2.60 13.88 -14.89
N PRO A 109 3.20 13.81 -16.09
CA PRO A 109 2.64 14.46 -17.26
C PRO A 109 1.20 13.97 -17.50
N LYS A 110 0.29 14.87 -17.87
CA LYS A 110 -1.05 14.49 -18.33
C LYS A 110 -0.89 13.70 -19.63
N GLY A 111 -1.21 12.40 -19.60
CA GLY A 111 -1.18 11.53 -20.77
C GLY A 111 -2.43 11.66 -21.64
N ASP A 112 -2.44 10.93 -22.76
CA ASP A 112 -3.54 10.92 -23.74
C ASP A 112 -4.82 10.22 -23.21
N SER A 113 -4.68 9.36 -22.20
CA SER A 113 -5.79 8.67 -21.52
C SER A 113 -5.99 9.26 -20.13
N VAL A 114 -7.20 9.78 -19.87
CA VAL A 114 -7.56 10.41 -18.60
C VAL A 114 -7.35 9.42 -17.44
N GLY A 115 -6.59 9.83 -16.43
CA GLY A 115 -6.35 9.06 -15.19
C GLY A 115 -5.29 7.94 -15.29
N VAL A 116 -4.83 7.59 -16.49
CA VAL A 116 -3.83 6.52 -16.68
C VAL A 116 -2.42 7.09 -16.62
N SER A 117 -1.67 6.66 -15.60
CA SER A 117 -0.23 6.95 -15.46
C SER A 117 0.58 5.80 -16.06
N ARG A 118 1.37 6.10 -17.10
CA ARG A 118 2.26 5.10 -17.73
C ARG A 118 3.65 5.14 -17.09
N LEU A 119 4.03 4.05 -16.45
CA LEU A 119 5.29 3.87 -15.73
C LEU A 119 6.22 3.00 -16.57
N ALA A 120 7.05 3.63 -17.41
CA ALA A 120 8.04 2.95 -18.23
C ALA A 120 9.45 3.11 -17.64
N LYS A 121 10.12 1.99 -17.36
CA LYS A 121 11.51 1.93 -16.89
C LYS A 121 12.33 1.12 -17.88
N ASP A 122 13.52 1.60 -18.18
CA ASP A 122 14.44 1.00 -19.15
C ASP A 122 15.89 1.44 -18.87
N ALA A 123 16.80 1.17 -19.81
CA ALA A 123 18.21 1.54 -19.70
C ALA A 123 18.46 3.06 -19.52
N THR A 124 17.47 3.90 -19.82
CA THR A 124 17.54 5.37 -19.73
C THR A 124 16.71 5.95 -18.58
N ALA A 125 15.84 5.15 -17.96
CA ALA A 125 15.02 5.53 -16.81
C ALA A 125 14.97 4.39 -15.78
N VAL A 126 15.84 4.45 -14.77
CA VAL A 126 15.96 3.44 -13.72
C VAL A 126 14.79 3.54 -12.72
N GLY A 127 14.32 2.41 -12.19
CA GLY A 127 13.30 2.36 -11.15
C GLY A 127 13.82 2.92 -9.82
N THR A 128 13.06 3.85 -9.23
CA THR A 128 13.41 4.57 -7.98
C THR A 128 12.35 4.41 -6.90
N GLU A 129 11.30 3.65 -7.18
CA GLU A 129 10.15 3.37 -6.31
C GLU A 129 10.44 2.23 -5.30
N ASN A 130 11.72 1.94 -5.07
CA ASN A 130 12.24 0.87 -4.23
C ASN A 130 12.39 1.31 -2.77
N ILE A 131 11.31 1.86 -2.22
CA ILE A 131 11.15 2.33 -0.84
C ILE A 131 9.73 1.97 -0.39
N TRP A 132 9.54 1.56 0.87
CA TRP A 132 8.20 1.21 1.37
C TRP A 132 7.36 2.49 1.50
N HIS A 133 6.20 2.50 0.82
CA HIS A 133 5.33 3.68 0.81
C HIS A 133 3.85 3.36 0.60
N SER A 134 3.02 4.31 1.04
CA SER A 134 1.62 4.46 0.62
C SER A 134 1.56 5.60 -0.39
N ASP A 135 0.92 5.37 -1.53
CA ASP A 135 0.78 6.38 -2.57
C ASP A 135 0.04 7.61 -2.02
N HIS A 136 0.51 8.81 -2.39
CA HIS A 136 -0.22 10.06 -2.16
C HIS A 136 -0.57 10.35 -0.68
N SER A 137 0.14 9.78 0.30
CA SER A 137 -0.13 10.08 1.72
C SER A 137 0.05 11.56 2.09
N PHE A 138 0.73 12.35 1.25
CA PHE A 138 0.86 13.81 1.38
C PHE A 138 -0.39 14.58 0.91
N MET A 139 -1.43 13.91 0.44
CA MET A 139 -2.72 14.51 0.09
C MET A 139 -3.64 14.57 1.31
N ALA A 140 -4.50 15.58 1.39
CA ALA A 140 -5.49 15.70 2.48
C ALA A 140 -6.51 14.54 2.48
N ALA A 141 -6.77 13.97 1.30
CA ALA A 141 -7.53 12.74 1.10
C ALA A 141 -6.64 11.77 0.29
N PRO A 142 -5.85 10.92 0.96
CA PRO A 142 -4.96 9.98 0.27
C PRO A 142 -5.73 8.98 -0.58
N ALA A 143 -5.17 8.61 -1.74
CA ALA A 143 -5.77 7.64 -2.65
C ALA A 143 -6.22 6.36 -1.91
N LEU A 144 -7.44 5.89 -2.18
CA LEU A 144 -7.98 4.68 -1.56
C LEU A 144 -7.24 3.42 -2.01
N GLY A 145 -6.74 3.44 -3.24
CA GLY A 145 -6.16 2.28 -3.89
C GLY A 145 -5.67 2.61 -5.27
N SER A 146 -5.22 1.59 -5.99
CA SER A 146 -4.82 1.72 -7.38
C SER A 146 -5.04 0.42 -8.12
N VAL A 147 -5.36 0.55 -9.41
CA VAL A 147 -5.39 -0.56 -10.38
C VAL A 147 -4.13 -0.47 -11.23
N LEU A 148 -3.30 -1.50 -11.20
CA LEU A 148 -2.04 -1.56 -11.93
C LEU A 148 -2.04 -2.73 -12.93
N ARG A 149 -1.83 -2.42 -14.20
CA ARG A 149 -1.75 -3.40 -15.30
C ARG A 149 -0.32 -3.54 -15.78
N ALA A 150 0.12 -4.78 -15.96
CA ALA A 150 1.37 -5.11 -16.64
C ALA A 150 1.22 -4.98 -18.16
N VAL A 151 2.02 -4.10 -18.78
CA VAL A 151 2.09 -3.95 -20.25
C VAL A 151 3.31 -4.68 -20.79
N GLU A 152 4.46 -4.48 -20.18
CA GLU A 152 5.71 -5.15 -20.52
C GLU A 152 6.41 -5.54 -19.22
N VAL A 153 6.79 -6.81 -19.07
CA VAL A 153 7.45 -7.32 -17.88
C VAL A 153 8.74 -8.05 -18.28
N PRO A 154 9.84 -7.87 -17.53
CA PRO A 154 11.08 -8.58 -17.80
C PRO A 154 10.92 -10.08 -17.50
N ALA A 155 11.78 -10.91 -18.09
CA ALA A 155 11.75 -12.36 -17.85
C ALA A 155 12.05 -12.74 -16.37
N ALA A 156 12.83 -11.91 -15.69
CA ALA A 156 13.15 -12.03 -14.27
C ALA A 156 13.31 -10.64 -13.63
N GLY A 157 13.01 -10.55 -12.33
CA GLY A 157 13.02 -9.29 -11.57
C GLY A 157 11.78 -8.42 -11.78
N GLY A 158 11.72 -7.30 -11.08
CA GLY A 158 10.63 -6.32 -11.18
C GLY A 158 9.38 -6.70 -10.40
N ASP A 159 9.51 -7.60 -9.43
CA ASP A 159 8.47 -7.99 -8.49
C ASP A 159 7.99 -6.78 -7.66
N THR A 160 6.78 -6.88 -7.11
CA THR A 160 6.26 -5.87 -6.19
C THR A 160 5.82 -6.55 -4.91
N MET A 161 6.12 -5.91 -3.78
CA MET A 161 5.76 -6.38 -2.46
C MET A 161 4.75 -5.44 -1.83
N TRP A 162 3.84 -5.98 -1.03
CA TRP A 162 2.90 -5.23 -0.20
C TRP A 162 3.02 -5.70 1.24
N ALA A 163 2.80 -4.81 2.20
CA ALA A 163 2.80 -5.08 3.63
C ALA A 163 1.45 -4.70 4.25
N ASP A 164 0.87 -5.58 5.08
CA ASP A 164 -0.34 -5.31 5.86
C ASP A 164 0.00 -4.40 7.06
N MET A 165 -0.39 -3.13 6.98
CA MET A 165 -0.08 -2.16 8.02
C MET A 165 -0.99 -2.28 9.25
N ALA A 166 -2.08 -3.04 9.16
CA ALA A 166 -2.86 -3.41 10.32
C ALA A 166 -2.20 -4.58 11.09
N ALA A 167 -1.65 -5.56 10.39
CA ALA A 167 -0.80 -6.58 11.03
C ALA A 167 0.45 -5.93 11.67
N ALA A 168 1.04 -4.92 11.03
CA ALA A 168 2.12 -4.13 11.62
C ALA A 168 1.70 -3.49 12.96
N TYR A 169 0.51 -2.86 13.00
CA TYR A 169 -0.03 -2.27 14.22
C TYR A 169 -0.34 -3.32 15.30
N ASP A 170 -1.01 -4.42 14.94
CA ASP A 170 -1.45 -5.47 15.87
C ASP A 170 -0.28 -6.07 16.67
N ASN A 171 0.91 -6.11 16.07
CA ASN A 171 2.12 -6.69 16.64
C ASN A 171 3.04 -5.69 17.35
N LEU A 172 2.67 -4.40 17.42
CA LEU A 172 3.33 -3.45 18.33
C LEU A 172 3.05 -3.84 19.78
N THR A 173 4.00 -3.52 20.68
CA THR A 173 3.79 -3.70 22.11
C THR A 173 2.67 -2.79 22.61
N ASP A 174 2.00 -3.17 23.69
CA ASP A 174 0.95 -2.33 24.30
C ASP A 174 1.49 -0.96 24.73
N SER A 175 2.76 -0.89 25.16
CA SER A 175 3.43 0.38 25.48
C SER A 175 3.63 1.25 24.24
N MET A 176 3.99 0.66 23.09
CA MET A 176 4.13 1.40 21.85
C MET A 176 2.77 1.88 21.34
N LYS A 177 1.75 1.01 21.35
CA LYS A 177 0.37 1.39 21.00
C LYS A 177 -0.13 2.55 21.86
N ALA A 178 0.12 2.51 23.16
CA ALA A 178 -0.22 3.60 24.08
C ALA A 178 0.56 4.89 23.79
N ARG A 179 1.84 4.78 23.42
CA ARG A 179 2.70 5.92 23.08
C ARG A 179 2.22 6.66 21.83
N ILE A 180 1.78 5.93 20.81
CA ILE A 180 1.38 6.52 19.51
C ILE A 180 -0.12 6.86 19.44
N ALA A 181 -0.90 6.49 20.45
CA ALA A 181 -2.33 6.74 20.48
C ALA A 181 -2.64 8.24 20.42
N GLY A 182 -3.40 8.63 19.41
CA GLY A 182 -3.82 10.03 19.20
C GLY A 182 -2.73 10.96 18.67
N LEU A 183 -1.53 10.46 18.36
CA LEU A 183 -0.51 11.27 17.68
C LEU A 183 -0.86 11.45 16.20
N THR A 184 -0.52 12.62 15.65
CA THR A 184 -0.53 12.89 14.21
C THR A 184 0.89 13.02 13.68
N ALA A 185 1.07 12.73 12.40
CA ALA A 185 2.31 12.94 11.68
C ALA A 185 2.09 13.84 10.47
N GLU A 186 3.09 14.66 10.16
CA GLU A 186 3.13 15.49 8.97
C GLU A 186 3.56 14.63 7.77
N HIS A 187 2.81 14.73 6.66
CA HIS A 187 3.13 14.11 5.38
C HIS A 187 3.41 15.20 4.35
N ASP A 188 4.59 15.13 3.73
CA ASP A 188 5.05 16.09 2.72
C ASP A 188 5.70 15.35 1.53
N TRP A 189 5.40 15.81 0.32
CA TRP A 189 6.02 15.33 -0.92
C TRP A 189 7.45 15.86 -1.11
N LEU A 190 7.81 16.94 -0.42
CA LEU A 190 9.07 17.67 -0.65
C LEU A 190 10.34 16.83 -0.48
N PRO A 191 10.51 15.99 0.56
CA PRO A 191 11.71 15.17 0.71
C PRO A 191 11.94 14.20 -0.45
N SER A 192 10.86 13.74 -1.08
CA SER A 192 10.89 12.82 -2.21
C SER A 192 10.88 13.57 -3.54
N TRP A 193 9.73 14.06 -4.00
CA TRP A 193 9.56 14.71 -5.30
C TRP A 193 10.28 16.06 -5.40
N GLY A 194 10.29 16.83 -4.31
CA GLY A 194 10.94 18.15 -4.28
C GLY A 194 12.46 18.09 -4.43
N SER A 195 13.10 16.98 -4.04
CA SER A 195 14.54 16.79 -4.17
C SER A 195 15.05 16.82 -5.63
N LEU A 196 14.14 16.60 -6.59
CA LEU A 196 14.42 16.60 -8.03
C LEU A 196 13.98 17.90 -8.73
N MET A 197 13.51 18.89 -7.98
CA MET A 197 12.88 20.10 -8.49
C MET A 197 13.68 21.37 -8.16
N THR A 198 13.52 22.39 -9.00
CA THR A 198 14.00 23.75 -8.72
C THR A 198 13.10 24.44 -7.69
N GLU A 199 13.60 25.49 -7.02
CA GLU A 199 12.81 26.29 -6.07
C GLU A 199 11.52 26.85 -6.69
N ALA A 200 11.55 27.26 -7.95
CA ALA A 200 10.38 27.78 -8.66
C ALA A 200 9.31 26.70 -8.90
N GLN A 201 9.73 25.48 -9.26
CA GLN A 201 8.82 24.33 -9.40
C GLN A 201 8.23 23.94 -8.03
N ILE A 202 9.05 23.94 -6.98
CA ILE A 202 8.61 23.66 -5.62
C ILE A 202 7.53 24.66 -5.20
N ALA A 203 7.79 25.96 -5.38
CA ALA A 203 6.84 27.02 -5.03
C ALA A 203 5.51 26.89 -5.79
N ALA A 204 5.55 26.53 -7.07
CA ALA A 204 4.35 26.33 -7.88
C ALA A 204 3.48 25.17 -7.38
N HIS A 205 4.08 24.04 -6.98
CA HIS A 205 3.35 22.90 -6.43
C HIS A 205 2.86 23.15 -5.00
N ARG A 206 3.68 23.78 -4.16
CA ARG A 206 3.36 24.03 -2.74
C ARG A 206 2.07 24.80 -2.52
N ALA A 207 1.71 25.70 -3.46
CA ALA A 207 0.46 26.46 -3.40
C ALA A 207 -0.81 25.58 -3.38
N ASN A 208 -0.76 24.41 -4.01
CA ASN A 208 -1.89 23.47 -4.08
C ASN A 208 -1.65 22.17 -3.30
N LEU A 209 -0.41 21.91 -2.89
CA LEU A 209 0.03 20.72 -2.15
C LEU A 209 0.81 21.15 -0.88
N PRO A 210 0.13 21.75 0.12
CA PRO A 210 0.75 21.99 1.41
C PRO A 210 1.06 20.65 2.10
N ALA A 211 1.96 20.67 3.09
CA ALA A 211 2.08 19.53 4.00
C ALA A 211 0.75 19.31 4.74
N VAL A 212 0.41 18.06 4.99
CA VAL A 212 -0.85 17.67 5.65
C VAL A 212 -0.54 16.85 6.89
N GLU A 213 -1.48 16.80 7.83
CA GLU A 213 -1.37 15.95 9.02
C GLU A 213 -2.33 14.77 8.91
N HIS A 214 -1.84 13.57 9.20
CA HIS A 214 -2.63 12.35 9.32
C HIS A 214 -2.39 11.69 10.69
N PRO A 215 -3.36 10.96 11.24
CA PRO A 215 -3.13 10.15 12.43
C PRO A 215 -2.00 9.12 12.21
N VAL A 216 -1.14 8.91 13.20
CA VAL A 216 -0.14 7.83 13.17
C VAL A 216 -0.83 6.45 13.18
N VAL A 217 -1.98 6.38 13.84
CA VAL A 217 -2.87 5.21 13.82
C VAL A 217 -4.19 5.62 13.19
N VAL A 218 -4.49 5.07 12.02
CA VAL A 218 -5.72 5.36 11.26
C VAL A 218 -6.73 4.25 11.47
N ARG A 219 -8.01 4.61 11.53
CA ARG A 219 -9.10 3.64 11.41
C ARG A 219 -9.51 3.52 9.95
N HIS A 220 -9.36 2.33 9.37
CA HIS A 220 -9.70 2.10 7.97
C HIS A 220 -11.16 2.48 7.67
N PRO A 221 -11.45 3.37 6.70
CA PRO A 221 -12.78 3.96 6.51
C PRO A 221 -13.87 2.97 6.06
N ARG A 222 -13.48 1.77 5.59
CA ARG A 222 -14.42 0.72 5.18
C ARG A 222 -14.50 -0.46 6.14
N THR A 223 -13.39 -0.85 6.75
CA THR A 223 -13.33 -2.06 7.59
C THR A 223 -13.30 -1.75 9.08
N GLY A 224 -13.03 -0.50 9.45
CA GLY A 224 -12.91 -0.07 10.84
C GLY A 224 -11.67 -0.62 11.58
N ARG A 225 -10.80 -1.37 10.90
CA ARG A 225 -9.56 -1.92 11.46
C ARG A 225 -8.54 -0.80 11.66
N GLU A 226 -7.85 -0.83 12.81
CA GLU A 226 -6.76 0.11 13.09
C GLU A 226 -5.49 -0.34 12.38
N LEU A 227 -4.73 0.62 11.86
CA LEU A 227 -3.50 0.39 11.12
C LEU A 227 -2.48 1.50 11.36
N LEU A 228 -1.22 1.15 11.20
CA LEU A 228 -0.12 2.10 11.29
C LEU A 228 0.01 2.90 9.98
N TYR A 229 -0.15 4.23 10.03
CA TYR A 229 -0.18 5.08 8.84
C TYR A 229 1.00 6.06 8.81
N VAL A 230 2.20 5.52 8.68
CA VAL A 230 3.43 6.28 8.45
C VAL A 230 4.25 5.59 7.35
N ASN A 231 5.05 6.34 6.60
CA ASN A 231 5.90 5.78 5.55
C ASN A 231 7.19 6.60 5.35
N GLU A 232 8.22 5.93 4.83
CA GLU A 232 9.57 6.48 4.73
C GLU A 232 9.69 7.75 3.85
N PRO A 233 9.09 7.83 2.64
CA PRO A 233 9.35 8.98 1.76
C PRO A 233 8.54 10.23 2.09
N PHE A 234 7.37 10.09 2.74
CA PHE A 234 6.45 11.21 2.92
C PHE A 234 6.24 11.62 4.36
N THR A 235 6.38 10.74 5.35
CA THR A 235 6.21 11.12 6.76
C THR A 235 7.44 11.86 7.25
N THR A 236 7.32 13.14 7.58
CA THR A 236 8.48 14.01 7.90
C THR A 236 8.75 14.09 9.40
N ARG A 237 7.69 14.17 10.20
CA ARG A 237 7.76 14.29 11.66
C ARG A 237 6.44 13.92 12.33
N ILE A 238 6.52 13.54 13.59
CA ILE A 238 5.37 13.37 14.48
C ILE A 238 5.11 14.71 15.17
N VAL A 239 3.89 15.22 15.03
CA VAL A 239 3.50 16.55 15.47
C VAL A 239 3.46 16.60 17.00
N GLY A 240 4.01 17.67 17.57
CA GLY A 240 4.03 17.88 19.02
C GLY A 240 5.18 17.19 19.76
N LEU A 241 5.99 16.35 19.09
CA LEU A 241 7.20 15.77 19.68
C LEU A 241 8.45 16.59 19.34
N PRO A 242 9.49 16.59 20.21
CA PRO A 242 10.81 17.11 19.86
C PRO A 242 11.43 16.33 18.69
N ASP A 243 12.20 17.00 17.82
CA ASP A 243 12.77 16.41 16.60
C ASP A 243 13.50 15.08 16.81
N ALA A 244 14.32 14.98 17.86
CA ALA A 244 15.06 13.76 18.18
C ALA A 244 14.12 12.60 18.55
N GLU A 245 13.08 12.89 19.34
CA GLU A 245 12.09 11.88 19.73
C GLU A 245 11.20 11.47 18.57
N SER A 246 10.74 12.46 17.77
CA SER A 246 9.99 12.22 16.54
C SER A 246 10.75 11.30 15.61
N ARG A 247 12.05 11.56 15.39
CA ARG A 247 12.89 10.75 14.50
C ARG A 247 13.04 9.33 15.01
N GLU A 248 13.38 9.15 16.28
CA GLU A 248 13.55 7.82 16.88
C GLU A 248 12.26 7.00 16.78
N LEU A 249 11.12 7.59 17.14
CA LEU A 249 9.83 6.93 17.07
C LEU A 249 9.44 6.62 15.62
N LEU A 250 9.60 7.58 14.70
CA LEU A 250 9.27 7.36 13.30
C LEU A 250 10.13 6.26 12.68
N ASP A 251 11.44 6.23 12.96
CA ASP A 251 12.36 5.18 12.48
C ASP A 251 11.87 3.79 12.92
N GLU A 252 11.42 3.61 14.17
CA GLU A 252 10.88 2.34 14.65
C GLU A 252 9.57 1.93 13.93
N LEU A 253 8.68 2.90 13.70
CA LEU A 253 7.37 2.66 13.10
C LEU A 253 7.46 2.35 11.60
N VAL A 254 8.25 3.11 10.83
CA VAL A 254 8.38 2.86 9.37
C VAL A 254 9.06 1.53 9.07
N LEU A 255 9.93 1.05 9.96
CA LEU A 255 10.59 -0.26 9.80
C LEU A 255 9.62 -1.45 9.91
N GLN A 256 8.42 -1.28 10.47
CA GLN A 256 7.46 -2.37 10.63
C GLN A 256 7.06 -2.98 9.28
N ALA A 257 6.93 -2.17 8.23
CA ALA A 257 6.60 -2.65 6.87
C ALA A 257 7.64 -3.67 6.33
N ARG A 258 8.87 -3.68 6.87
CA ARG A 258 9.97 -4.55 6.42
C ARG A 258 9.93 -5.96 7.04
N ILE A 259 9.02 -6.23 7.96
CA ILE A 259 8.87 -7.56 8.58
C ILE A 259 8.26 -8.54 7.56
N PRO A 260 8.96 -9.62 7.17
CA PRO A 260 8.52 -10.54 6.12
C PRO A 260 7.15 -11.16 6.37
N GLU A 261 6.81 -11.45 7.64
CA GLU A 261 5.53 -12.06 8.00
C GLU A 261 4.31 -11.18 7.69
N TYR A 262 4.47 -9.87 7.49
CA TYR A 262 3.37 -8.96 7.16
C TYR A 262 3.19 -8.79 5.65
N GLN A 263 4.01 -9.45 4.84
CA GLN A 263 4.16 -9.12 3.42
C GLN A 263 3.62 -10.21 2.49
N VAL A 264 3.20 -9.78 1.31
CA VAL A 264 3.07 -10.62 0.11
C VAL A 264 4.02 -10.10 -0.97
N ARG A 265 4.63 -11.02 -1.72
CA ARG A 265 5.46 -10.71 -2.89
C ARG A 265 4.81 -11.25 -4.14
N PHE A 266 4.57 -10.40 -5.12
CA PHE A 266 3.97 -10.76 -6.39
C PHE A 266 4.97 -10.70 -7.52
N ARG A 267 5.15 -11.85 -8.19
CA ARG A 267 5.90 -11.93 -9.43
C ARG A 267 5.00 -11.60 -10.62
N TRP A 268 5.34 -10.56 -11.35
CA TRP A 268 4.58 -10.11 -12.51
C TRP A 268 4.70 -11.08 -13.69
N GLN A 269 3.62 -11.22 -14.45
CA GLN A 269 3.56 -11.94 -15.72
C GLN A 269 2.79 -11.08 -16.74
N PRO A 270 2.98 -11.27 -18.06
CA PRO A 270 2.14 -10.61 -19.06
C PRO A 270 0.65 -10.87 -18.80
N GLY A 271 -0.19 -9.85 -18.90
CA GLY A 271 -1.62 -9.95 -18.57
C GLY A 271 -1.93 -10.02 -17.06
N SER A 272 -0.96 -9.72 -16.19
CA SER A 272 -1.24 -9.56 -14.76
C SER A 272 -1.84 -8.19 -14.46
N VAL A 273 -2.82 -8.17 -13.56
CA VAL A 273 -3.42 -6.96 -12.97
C VAL A 273 -3.34 -7.09 -11.45
N ALA A 274 -3.01 -6.00 -10.77
CA ALA A 274 -3.10 -5.92 -9.31
C ALA A 274 -4.02 -4.77 -8.92
N VAL A 275 -4.80 -4.97 -7.87
CA VAL A 275 -5.53 -3.90 -7.17
C VAL A 275 -5.17 -3.98 -5.70
N TRP A 276 -4.80 -2.86 -5.10
CA TRP A 276 -4.52 -2.81 -3.66
C TRP A 276 -5.27 -1.67 -2.99
N ASP A 277 -5.56 -1.90 -1.71
CA ASP A 277 -6.02 -0.94 -0.73
C ASP A 277 -4.80 -0.18 -0.22
N ASN A 278 -4.70 1.08 -0.61
CA ASN A 278 -3.55 1.94 -0.32
C ASN A 278 -3.59 2.54 1.09
N ILE A 279 -4.73 2.45 1.78
CA ILE A 279 -4.84 2.84 3.19
C ILE A 279 -4.36 1.68 4.08
N ALA A 280 -4.75 0.45 3.75
CA ALA A 280 -4.38 -0.75 4.51
C ALA A 280 -2.94 -1.23 4.28
N THR A 281 -2.30 -0.81 3.19
CA THR A 281 -0.98 -1.34 2.80
C THR A 281 0.07 -0.27 2.53
N GLN A 282 1.33 -0.67 2.72
CA GLN A 282 2.45 -0.07 1.99
C GLN A 282 2.92 -1.02 0.89
N HIS A 283 3.61 -0.50 -0.11
CA HIS A 283 4.22 -1.32 -1.16
C HIS A 283 5.65 -0.90 -1.50
N TYR A 284 6.36 -1.82 -2.15
CA TYR A 284 7.77 -1.70 -2.54
C TYR A 284 7.98 -2.28 -3.94
N ALA A 285 8.48 -1.48 -4.87
CA ALA A 285 8.84 -1.96 -6.21
C ALA A 285 10.31 -2.42 -6.23
N ILE A 286 10.54 -3.73 -6.42
CA ILE A 286 11.91 -4.27 -6.46
C ILE A 286 12.59 -3.81 -7.76
N SER A 287 13.71 -3.09 -7.61
CA SER A 287 14.51 -2.55 -8.72
C SER A 287 15.70 -3.47 -9.04
N ASP A 288 15.42 -4.71 -9.48
CA ASP A 288 16.40 -5.78 -9.73
C ASP A 288 16.39 -6.30 -11.19
N TYR A 289 15.78 -5.56 -12.11
CA TYR A 289 15.59 -5.97 -13.51
C TYR A 289 16.42 -5.17 -14.52
N PHE A 290 17.21 -4.18 -14.10
CA PHE A 290 18.07 -3.43 -15.01
C PHE A 290 19.04 -4.36 -15.78
N PRO A 291 19.27 -4.17 -17.09
CA PRO A 291 18.78 -3.08 -17.96
C PRO A 291 17.47 -3.41 -18.70
N GLN A 292 16.76 -4.47 -18.32
CA GLN A 292 15.53 -4.90 -18.99
C GLN A 292 14.44 -3.84 -18.85
N ARG A 293 13.58 -3.76 -19.87
CA ARG A 293 12.48 -2.82 -19.90
C ARG A 293 11.28 -3.38 -19.11
N ARG A 294 10.59 -2.49 -18.40
CA ARG A 294 9.37 -2.77 -17.65
C ARG A 294 8.39 -1.62 -17.86
N VAL A 295 7.16 -1.93 -18.26
CA VAL A 295 6.11 -0.95 -18.52
C VAL A 295 4.84 -1.36 -17.79
N MET A 296 4.34 -0.47 -16.95
CA MET A 296 3.07 -0.61 -16.23
C MET A 296 2.14 0.56 -16.52
N GLU A 297 0.84 0.34 -16.39
CA GLU A 297 -0.18 1.39 -16.44
C GLU A 297 -0.95 1.39 -15.13
N ARG A 298 -1.03 2.54 -14.46
CA ARG A 298 -1.65 2.72 -13.14
C ARG A 298 -2.81 3.71 -13.21
N ILE A 299 -3.92 3.39 -12.59
CA ILE A 299 -4.98 4.33 -12.23
C ILE A 299 -5.08 4.37 -10.71
N ALA A 300 -4.87 5.54 -10.11
CA ALA A 300 -5.14 5.75 -8.68
C ALA A 300 -6.63 6.06 -8.48
N ILE A 301 -7.19 5.63 -7.35
CA ILE A 301 -8.60 5.82 -7.00
C ILE A 301 -8.69 6.93 -5.96
N ALA A 302 -9.56 7.91 -6.20
CA ALA A 302 -9.72 9.08 -5.34
C ALA A 302 -9.97 8.71 -3.88
N GLY A 303 -9.28 9.46 -3.02
CA GLY A 303 -9.25 9.27 -1.58
C GLY A 303 -10.44 9.77 -0.78
N VAL A 304 -10.37 9.51 0.52
CA VAL A 304 -11.16 10.20 1.56
C VAL A 304 -10.23 10.72 2.65
N PRO A 305 -10.61 11.78 3.39
CA PRO A 305 -9.86 12.18 4.58
C PRO A 305 -9.79 11.04 5.60
N LEU A 306 -8.63 10.91 6.25
CA LEU A 306 -8.39 9.89 7.28
C LEU A 306 -8.70 10.44 8.67
N SER A 307 -9.11 9.53 9.56
CA SER A 307 -9.46 9.81 10.96
C SER A 307 -8.88 8.78 11.91
#